data_AF-A0AAD3GZZ1-F1
#
_entry.id   AF-A0AAD3GZZ1-F1
#
_cell.length_a   1.000
_cell.length_b   1.000
_cell.length_c   1.000
_cell.angle_alpha   90.00
_cell.angle_beta   90.00
_cell.angle_gamma   90.00
#
_symmetry.space_group_name_H-M   'P 1'
#
loop_
_entity.id
_entity.type
_entity.pdbx_description
1 polymer ?
#
loop_
_entity_poly.entity_id
_entity_poly.type
_entity_poly.pdbx_seq_one_letter_code
_entity_poly.pdbx_strand_id
1 'polypeptide(L)'
;MSVVTFVLCLLSVVPGLVYGFSTAGNTIYSHQIRRRITCQPLPRIHHVLYADLSMKHQIVPSLHSFTSAGPNLIPAVGNDCQDRDYSKLETEFYSMMKEFASYTPKDIASVPDPRYRCLYEGVKEGSNEPLVMKAFAIVFEDLLPVRVAGRMIYRHLKTTMEASQKNANMEENDLRNEYGLDQNMIDQGRIAFTAIMKQDQQYWHESCRQGQITIDTFVDTGIVDILMNLLHVDSFEDFIEAMDIDETETISFKQFMIGMHSFSVRADESCGGCCTASTLSKVFTDIYRRIQSLSGESGKLAANSKHGEKYEEMVNTFQDWEETIVPSSFANTTTTHERNKSGRMMEVLIGSFAGAKNEKIVLALKIVYIDYSALRLGGDLVFKLMKKIVERRKKKLRS
;
A
#
# COMPACT_ATOMS: atom_id res chain seq x y z
N MET A 1 14.04 -7.19 37.23
CA MET A 1 12.64 -7.45 36.85
C MET A 1 12.63 -8.36 35.64
N SER A 2 12.18 -9.60 35.82
CA SER A 2 12.43 -10.70 34.90
C SER A 2 11.49 -10.67 33.69
N VAL A 3 12.03 -11.06 32.53
CA VAL A 3 11.35 -11.24 31.23
C VAL A 3 10.08 -12.12 31.36
N VAL A 4 10.02 -12.99 32.36
CA VAL A 4 8.87 -13.82 32.71
C VAL A 4 7.62 -12.99 33.06
N THR A 5 7.77 -11.84 33.72
CA THR A 5 6.64 -10.97 34.09
C THR A 5 6.06 -10.23 32.87
N PHE A 6 6.88 -9.97 31.84
CA PHE A 6 6.45 -9.29 30.62
C PHE A 6 5.69 -10.24 29.66
N VAL A 7 6.08 -11.52 29.62
CA VAL A 7 5.40 -12.56 28.83
C VAL A 7 4.03 -12.92 29.44
N LEU A 8 3.93 -12.95 30.77
CA LEU A 8 2.64 -13.18 31.44
C LEU A 8 1.67 -12.01 31.29
N CYS A 9 2.18 -10.79 31.12
CA CYS A 9 1.34 -9.60 30.90
C CYS A 9 0.79 -9.53 29.46
N LEU A 10 1.50 -10.07 28.47
CA LEU A 10 1.01 -10.16 27.09
C LEU A 10 -0.02 -11.29 26.88
N LEU A 11 0.02 -12.34 27.69
CA LEU A 11 -0.97 -13.42 27.64
C LEU A 11 -2.28 -13.10 28.41
N SER A 12 -2.32 -12.01 29.19
CA SER A 12 -3.49 -11.62 29.99
C SER A 12 -4.35 -10.51 29.35
N VAL A 13 -4.03 -10.04 28.14
CA VAL A 13 -4.78 -8.96 27.44
C VAL A 13 -5.59 -9.50 26.25
N VAL A 14 -6.10 -10.73 26.35
CA VAL A 14 -7.20 -11.17 25.49
C VAL A 14 -8.44 -11.49 26.33
N PRO A 15 -9.25 -10.49 26.71
CA PRO A 15 -10.64 -10.72 27.09
C PRO A 15 -11.55 -10.25 25.97
N GLY A 16 -12.17 -11.21 25.28
CA GLY A 16 -13.10 -10.90 24.19
C GLY A 16 -13.93 -12.10 23.77
N LEU A 17 -14.48 -12.87 24.72
CA LEU A 17 -15.61 -13.76 24.48
C LEU A 17 -16.26 -14.17 25.82
N VAL A 18 -17.55 -13.79 25.91
CA VAL A 18 -18.65 -14.35 26.73
C VAL A 18 -18.90 -13.85 28.17
N TYR A 19 -20.19 -13.50 28.35
CA TYR A 19 -21.03 -13.33 29.55
C TYR A 19 -21.07 -11.98 30.27
N GLY A 20 -22.10 -11.21 29.89
CA GLY A 20 -22.69 -10.20 30.74
C GLY A 20 -23.38 -10.84 31.95
N PHE A 21 -22.97 -10.38 33.13
CA PHE A 21 -23.79 -10.43 34.33
C PHE A 21 -23.94 -8.99 34.83
N SER A 22 -25.19 -8.55 34.83
CA SER A 22 -25.64 -7.25 35.33
C SER A 22 -25.75 -7.32 36.86
N THR A 23 -25.10 -6.40 37.56
CA THR A 23 -25.42 -6.07 38.95
C THR A 23 -25.78 -4.59 39.06
N ALA A 24 -26.89 -4.37 39.75
CA ALA A 24 -27.63 -3.13 39.89
C ALA A 24 -26.97 -2.13 40.86
N GLY A 25 -27.31 -0.85 40.67
CA GLY A 25 -27.09 0.20 41.68
C GLY A 25 -27.20 1.63 41.16
N ASN A 26 -28.44 2.13 41.02
CA ASN A 26 -28.99 3.47 41.38
C ASN A 26 -28.05 4.72 41.30
N THR A 27 -28.42 5.90 40.75
CA THR A 27 -29.70 6.62 40.85
C THR A 27 -29.70 7.93 39.98
N ILE A 28 -30.88 8.31 39.43
CA ILE A 28 -31.44 9.66 39.07
C ILE A 28 -30.74 10.59 38.04
N TYR A 29 -31.28 10.71 36.81
CA TYR A 29 -32.18 11.82 36.38
C TYR A 29 -32.66 11.62 34.92
N SER A 30 -33.92 12.00 34.73
CA SER A 30 -34.79 11.79 33.57
C SER A 30 -34.52 12.73 32.41
N HIS A 31 -34.60 12.23 31.17
CA HIS A 31 -35.43 12.85 30.12
C HIS A 31 -35.75 11.83 29.01
N GLN A 32 -37.05 11.61 28.79
CA GLN A 32 -37.61 10.69 27.80
C GLN A 32 -37.57 11.30 26.39
N ILE A 33 -37.03 10.57 25.42
CA ILE A 33 -37.42 10.68 24.00
C ILE A 33 -37.73 9.27 23.52
N ARG A 34 -39.03 8.95 23.43
CA ARG A 34 -39.57 7.71 22.84
C ARG A 34 -39.56 7.85 21.31
N ARG A 35 -38.71 7.10 20.61
CA ARG A 35 -38.93 6.76 19.19
C ARG A 35 -39.18 5.25 19.09
N ARG A 36 -40.36 4.91 18.58
CA ARG A 36 -40.79 3.53 18.27
C ARG A 36 -40.00 3.06 17.05
N ILE A 37 -39.19 2.02 17.21
CA ILE A 37 -38.63 1.25 16.08
C ILE A 37 -39.48 -0.01 15.98
N THR A 38 -40.27 -0.11 14.91
CA THR A 38 -40.98 -1.31 14.51
C THR A 38 -40.05 -2.17 13.65
N CYS A 39 -39.66 -3.33 14.15
CA CYS A 39 -38.92 -4.33 13.39
C CYS A 39 -39.84 -4.96 12.34
N GLN A 40 -39.50 -4.84 11.05
CA GLN A 40 -40.07 -5.67 9.99
C GLN A 40 -39.13 -6.84 9.68
N PRO A 41 -39.67 -8.03 9.34
CA PRO A 41 -38.86 -9.20 9.00
C PRO A 41 -38.38 -9.17 7.55
N LEU A 42 -37.10 -9.49 7.33
CA LEU A 42 -36.47 -9.68 6.02
C LEU A 42 -37.03 -10.94 5.31
N PRO A 43 -37.24 -10.90 3.98
CA PRO A 43 -37.63 -12.08 3.22
C PRO A 43 -36.41 -12.96 2.85
N ARG A 44 -36.67 -14.28 2.85
CA ARG A 44 -35.75 -15.35 2.44
C ARG A 44 -35.41 -15.23 0.95
N ILE A 45 -34.12 -15.23 0.63
CA ILE A 45 -33.63 -15.35 -0.75
C ILE A 45 -33.45 -16.83 -1.07
N HIS A 46 -34.14 -17.28 -2.13
CA HIS A 46 -34.00 -18.61 -2.71
C HIS A 46 -32.75 -18.70 -3.59
N HIS A 47 -32.02 -19.81 -3.45
CA HIS A 47 -30.96 -20.24 -4.34
C HIS A 47 -31.50 -20.45 -5.77
N VAL A 48 -30.82 -19.89 -6.77
CA VAL A 48 -30.91 -20.33 -8.16
C VAL A 48 -29.50 -20.63 -8.66
N LEU A 49 -29.27 -21.90 -8.97
CA LEU A 49 -28.13 -22.43 -9.69
C LEU A 49 -28.32 -22.15 -11.18
N TYR A 50 -27.28 -21.63 -11.85
CA TYR A 50 -27.09 -21.87 -13.28
C TYR A 50 -25.64 -22.30 -13.51
N ALA A 51 -25.52 -23.52 -14.04
CA ALA A 51 -24.38 -23.98 -14.79
C ALA A 51 -24.73 -23.77 -16.27
N ASP A 52 -23.83 -23.21 -17.08
CA ASP A 52 -23.49 -23.84 -18.35
C ASP A 52 -22.16 -23.33 -18.95
N LEU A 53 -21.59 -24.19 -19.77
CA LEU A 53 -20.27 -24.22 -20.38
C LEU A 53 -20.12 -23.36 -21.64
N SER A 54 -18.86 -23.03 -21.97
CA SER A 54 -18.17 -23.45 -23.21
C SER A 54 -17.50 -22.32 -24.01
N MET A 55 -16.28 -22.67 -24.42
CA MET A 55 -15.27 -21.91 -25.16
C MET A 55 -15.70 -21.46 -26.57
N LYS A 56 -15.06 -20.40 -27.08
CA LYS A 56 -14.19 -20.47 -28.27
C LYS A 56 -13.35 -19.19 -28.46
N HIS A 57 -12.05 -19.40 -28.61
CA HIS A 57 -11.06 -18.42 -29.06
C HIS A 57 -11.30 -17.98 -30.51
N GLN A 58 -11.10 -16.69 -30.78
CA GLN A 58 -10.59 -16.21 -32.06
C GLN A 58 -9.48 -15.18 -31.81
N ILE A 59 -8.35 -15.44 -32.48
CA ILE A 59 -7.12 -14.66 -32.51
C ILE A 59 -7.15 -13.81 -33.79
N VAL A 60 -6.95 -12.50 -33.69
CA VAL A 60 -6.60 -11.59 -34.81
C VAL A 60 -5.69 -10.46 -34.26
N PRO A 61 -4.70 -9.92 -34.99
CA PRO A 61 -3.44 -9.43 -34.43
C PRO A 61 -3.26 -7.90 -34.36
N SER A 62 -2.37 -7.51 -33.42
CA SER A 62 -1.43 -6.37 -33.36
C SER A 62 -1.85 -4.94 -33.76
N LEU A 63 -1.50 -3.98 -32.88
CA LEU A 63 -0.57 -2.90 -33.24
C LEU A 63 0.23 -2.43 -32.00
N HIS A 64 1.55 -2.33 -32.18
CA HIS A 64 2.56 -2.07 -31.16
C HIS A 64 2.62 -0.60 -30.69
N SER A 65 3.11 -0.44 -29.44
CA SER A 65 4.07 0.58 -28.96
C SER A 65 3.62 1.51 -27.82
N PHE A 66 3.27 0.92 -26.67
CA PHE A 66 3.85 1.38 -25.41
C PHE A 66 4.97 0.41 -25.05
N THR A 67 6.21 0.90 -24.95
CA THR A 67 7.33 0.14 -24.43
C THR A 67 7.13 -0.05 -22.93
N SER A 68 6.33 -1.07 -22.58
CA SER A 68 6.44 -1.73 -21.30
C SER A 68 7.82 -2.39 -21.26
N ALA A 69 8.66 -1.93 -20.33
CA ALA A 69 9.71 -2.80 -19.81
C ALA A 69 9.01 -4.08 -19.35
N GLY A 70 9.44 -5.22 -19.92
CA GLY A 70 8.70 -6.48 -19.86
C GLY A 70 8.35 -6.92 -18.43
N PRO A 71 7.29 -7.74 -18.27
CA PRO A 71 6.86 -8.22 -16.98
C PRO A 71 7.91 -9.17 -16.39
N ASN A 72 8.27 -8.94 -15.13
CA ASN A 72 8.79 -9.95 -14.20
C ASN A 72 9.98 -10.78 -14.71
N LEU A 73 11.11 -10.12 -14.98
CA LEU A 73 12.37 -10.70 -14.52
C LEU A 73 12.46 -10.37 -13.03
N ILE A 74 11.89 -11.23 -12.18
CA ILE A 74 12.59 -11.55 -10.93
C ILE A 74 14.01 -11.84 -11.44
N PRO A 75 15.06 -11.13 -10.97
CA PRO A 75 16.42 -11.47 -11.37
C PRO A 75 16.49 -12.97 -11.23
N ALA A 76 16.72 -13.67 -12.35
CA ALA A 76 16.90 -15.11 -12.33
C ALA A 76 17.93 -15.30 -11.23
N VAL A 77 17.46 -15.77 -10.06
CA VAL A 77 18.33 -16.14 -8.96
C VAL A 77 19.18 -17.17 -9.64
N GLY A 78 20.40 -16.78 -9.99
CA GLY A 78 21.20 -17.49 -10.97
C GLY A 78 21.21 -18.96 -10.59
N ASN A 79 21.19 -19.84 -11.59
CA ASN A 79 21.28 -21.29 -11.44
C ASN A 79 22.52 -21.80 -10.66
N ASP A 80 23.27 -20.90 -10.00
CA ASP A 80 24.22 -21.15 -8.91
C ASP A 80 23.53 -21.33 -7.53
N CYS A 81 22.24 -21.63 -7.50
CA CYS A 81 21.53 -22.13 -6.33
C CYS A 81 21.94 -23.58 -6.02
N GLN A 82 23.21 -23.78 -5.64
CA GLN A 82 23.59 -24.93 -4.84
C GLN A 82 22.74 -24.95 -3.58
N ASP A 83 21.75 -25.85 -3.55
CA ASP A 83 21.21 -26.63 -2.42
C ASP A 83 21.45 -26.06 -1.01
N ARG A 84 21.21 -24.77 -0.79
CA ARG A 84 21.15 -24.23 0.55
C ARG A 84 19.80 -24.64 1.10
N ASP A 85 19.83 -25.62 2.00
CA ASP A 85 18.71 -25.97 2.87
C ASP A 85 18.31 -24.74 3.68
N TYR A 86 17.34 -23.99 3.17
CA TYR A 86 16.70 -22.92 3.90
C TYR A 86 16.01 -23.50 5.14
N SER A 87 16.10 -22.79 6.26
CA SER A 87 15.35 -23.20 7.45
C SER A 87 13.85 -23.09 7.18
N LYS A 88 13.04 -23.85 7.93
CA LYS A 88 11.57 -23.80 7.78
C LYS A 88 11.01 -22.37 7.91
N LEU A 89 11.61 -21.56 8.77
CA LEU A 89 11.19 -20.17 9.00
C LEU A 89 11.63 -19.23 7.88
N GLU A 90 12.82 -19.46 7.32
CA GLU A 90 13.31 -18.72 6.17
C GLU A 90 12.45 -19.03 4.93
N THR A 91 12.12 -20.30 4.68
CA THR A 91 11.19 -20.73 3.62
C THR A 91 9.80 -20.11 3.79
N GLU A 92 9.27 -20.08 5.03
CA GLU A 92 8.00 -19.42 5.34
C GLU A 92 8.05 -17.93 4.98
N PHE A 93 9.11 -17.22 5.39
CA PHE A 93 9.29 -15.80 5.09
C PHE A 93 9.32 -15.54 3.58
N TYR A 94 10.13 -16.27 2.83
CA TYR A 94 10.22 -16.11 1.38
C TYR A 94 8.89 -16.42 0.68
N SER A 95 8.12 -17.40 1.16
CA SER A 95 6.80 -17.71 0.62
C SER A 95 5.84 -16.52 0.75
N MET A 96 5.78 -15.88 1.93
CA MET A 96 4.98 -14.68 2.16
C MET A 96 5.40 -13.52 1.24
N MET A 97 6.70 -13.29 1.11
CA MET A 97 7.23 -12.20 0.27
C MET A 97 7.00 -12.46 -1.22
N LYS A 98 7.10 -13.71 -1.69
CA LYS A 98 6.82 -14.10 -3.07
C LYS A 98 5.36 -13.83 -3.45
N GLU A 99 4.44 -14.07 -2.51
CA GLU A 99 3.03 -13.75 -2.72
C GLU A 99 2.82 -12.25 -2.90
N PHE A 100 3.38 -11.40 -2.03
CA PHE A 100 3.27 -9.95 -2.19
C PHE A 100 3.98 -9.40 -3.43
N ALA A 101 5.12 -9.98 -3.80
CA ALA A 101 5.82 -9.63 -5.03
C ALA A 101 4.99 -9.95 -6.30
N SER A 102 4.05 -10.89 -6.21
CA SER A 102 3.17 -11.26 -7.33
C SER A 102 2.10 -10.21 -7.65
N TYR A 103 1.83 -9.27 -6.73
CA TYR A 103 0.84 -8.22 -6.97
C TYR A 103 1.31 -7.21 -8.03
N THR A 104 0.44 -6.95 -8.98
CA THR A 104 0.67 -6.02 -10.08
C THR A 104 0.48 -4.57 -9.63
N PRO A 105 1.01 -3.58 -10.38
CA PRO A 105 0.71 -2.18 -10.10
C PRO A 105 -0.79 -1.88 -10.11
N LYS A 106 -1.57 -2.58 -10.93
CA LYS A 106 -3.04 -2.48 -10.96
C LYS A 106 -3.65 -2.95 -9.63
N ASP A 107 -3.23 -4.10 -9.13
CA ASP A 107 -3.70 -4.62 -7.84
C ASP A 107 -3.43 -3.62 -6.72
N ILE A 108 -2.23 -3.05 -6.67
CA ILE A 108 -1.86 -2.04 -5.68
C ILE A 108 -2.70 -0.77 -5.84
N ALA A 109 -2.89 -0.27 -7.07
CA ALA A 109 -3.70 0.93 -7.31
C ALA A 109 -5.16 0.76 -6.89
N SER A 110 -5.68 -0.48 -6.91
CA SER A 110 -7.04 -0.79 -6.46
C SER A 110 -7.27 -0.63 -4.97
N VAL A 111 -6.20 -0.66 -4.16
CA VAL A 111 -6.30 -0.59 -2.70
C VAL A 111 -6.77 0.82 -2.30
N PRO A 112 -7.92 0.94 -1.60
CA PRO A 112 -8.50 2.24 -1.25
C PRO A 112 -7.58 3.08 -0.37
N ASP A 113 -6.98 2.45 0.65
CA ASP A 113 -6.14 3.15 1.63
C ASP A 113 -4.74 3.46 1.03
N PRO A 114 -4.37 4.75 0.86
CA PRO A 114 -3.05 5.13 0.37
C PRO A 114 -1.87 4.62 1.23
N ARG A 115 -2.08 4.40 2.53
CA ARG A 115 -1.06 3.85 3.43
C ARG A 115 -0.75 2.40 3.09
N TYR A 116 -1.78 1.61 2.87
CA TYR A 116 -1.60 0.22 2.44
C TYR A 116 -0.98 0.14 1.05
N ARG A 117 -1.34 1.04 0.12
CA ARG A 117 -0.63 1.15 -1.18
C ARG A 117 0.87 1.36 -0.99
N CYS A 118 1.26 2.30 -0.14
CA CYS A 118 2.67 2.54 0.18
C CYS A 118 3.34 1.31 0.83
N LEU A 119 2.63 0.56 1.70
CA LEU A 119 3.14 -0.70 2.23
C LEU A 119 3.39 -1.74 1.15
N TYR A 120 2.45 -1.97 0.22
CA TYR A 120 2.66 -2.93 -0.88
C TYR A 120 3.77 -2.49 -1.82
N GLU A 121 3.86 -1.20 -2.15
CA GLU A 121 4.95 -0.64 -2.94
C GLU A 121 6.31 -0.90 -2.26
N GLY A 122 6.45 -0.58 -0.97
CA GLY A 122 7.69 -0.82 -0.23
C GLY A 122 8.03 -2.30 -0.05
N VAL A 123 7.04 -3.18 0.13
CA VAL A 123 7.23 -4.64 0.17
C VAL A 123 7.73 -5.15 -1.19
N LYS A 124 7.16 -4.66 -2.29
CA LYS A 124 7.58 -5.02 -3.65
C LYS A 124 9.01 -4.61 -3.92
N GLU A 125 9.37 -3.37 -3.60
CA GLU A 125 10.75 -2.88 -3.73
C GLU A 125 11.71 -3.63 -2.82
N GLY A 126 11.32 -3.88 -1.57
CA GLY A 126 12.10 -4.69 -0.63
C GLY A 126 12.32 -6.11 -1.12
N SER A 127 11.34 -6.71 -1.80
CA SER A 127 11.47 -8.05 -2.38
C SER A 127 12.44 -8.13 -3.56
N ASN A 128 12.67 -7.00 -4.24
CA ASN A 128 13.63 -6.89 -5.34
C ASN A 128 15.06 -6.60 -4.86
N GLU A 129 15.26 -6.26 -3.59
CA GLU A 129 16.57 -5.95 -2.99
C GLU A 129 17.08 -7.14 -2.16
N PRO A 130 18.05 -7.93 -2.67
CA PRO A 130 18.48 -9.18 -2.02
C PRO A 130 19.06 -8.98 -0.62
N LEU A 131 19.76 -7.86 -0.38
CA LEU A 131 20.35 -7.57 0.93
C LEU A 131 19.28 -7.29 1.98
N VAL A 132 18.22 -6.57 1.58
CA VAL A 132 17.05 -6.29 2.42
C VAL A 132 16.29 -7.58 2.72
N MET A 133 16.01 -8.39 1.69
CA MET A 133 15.36 -9.70 1.86
C MET A 133 16.11 -10.59 2.83
N LYS A 134 17.44 -10.68 2.70
CA LYS A 134 18.26 -11.52 3.59
C LYS A 134 18.23 -11.00 5.03
N ALA A 135 18.34 -9.69 5.23
CA ALA A 135 18.26 -9.07 6.55
C ALA A 135 16.92 -9.34 7.23
N PHE A 136 15.80 -9.18 6.52
CA PHE A 136 14.47 -9.47 7.07
C PHE A 136 14.28 -10.96 7.38
N ALA A 137 14.77 -11.86 6.51
CA ALA A 137 14.72 -13.30 6.78
C ALA A 137 15.45 -13.66 8.08
N ILE A 138 16.65 -13.11 8.28
CA ILE A 138 17.43 -13.31 9.51
C ILE A 138 16.68 -12.77 10.73
N VAL A 139 16.14 -11.56 10.64
CA VAL A 139 15.39 -10.95 11.75
C VAL A 139 14.12 -11.75 12.07
N PHE A 140 13.39 -12.21 11.05
CA PHE A 140 12.20 -13.04 11.20
C PHE A 140 12.52 -14.39 11.85
N GLU A 141 13.65 -14.99 11.48
CA GLU A 141 14.14 -16.23 12.08
C GLU A 141 14.67 -16.03 13.50
N ASP A 142 15.42 -14.97 13.78
CA ASP A 142 16.14 -14.83 15.04
C ASP A 142 15.32 -14.12 16.13
N LEU A 143 14.38 -13.25 15.77
CA LEU A 143 13.61 -12.42 16.70
C LEU A 143 12.12 -12.81 16.74
N LEU A 144 11.76 -13.63 17.74
CA LEU A 144 10.38 -14.11 17.93
C LEU A 144 9.31 -12.99 17.94
N PRO A 145 9.49 -11.83 18.62
CA PRO A 145 8.48 -10.77 18.60
C PRO A 145 8.24 -10.21 17.20
N VAL A 146 9.31 -10.06 16.40
CA VAL A 146 9.20 -9.60 15.02
C VAL A 146 8.47 -10.62 14.17
N ARG A 147 8.75 -11.91 14.36
CA ARG A 147 8.09 -13.00 13.65
C ARG A 147 6.58 -13.01 13.86
N VAL A 148 6.15 -12.92 15.12
CA VAL A 148 4.72 -12.93 15.49
C VAL A 148 4.02 -11.74 14.84
N ALA A 149 4.59 -10.54 14.97
CA ALA A 149 4.01 -9.34 14.41
C ALA A 149 4.03 -9.36 12.87
N GLY A 150 5.08 -9.91 12.25
CA GLY A 150 5.20 -10.15 10.82
C GLY A 150 4.07 -11.04 10.26
N ARG A 151 3.73 -12.14 10.95
CA ARG A 151 2.60 -12.99 10.57
C ARG A 151 1.26 -12.27 10.68
N MET A 152 1.10 -11.42 11.70
CA MET A 152 -0.13 -10.65 11.89
C MET A 152 -0.34 -9.65 10.75
N ILE A 153 0.69 -8.84 10.43
CA ILE A 153 0.59 -7.85 9.35
C ILE A 153 0.44 -8.53 7.99
N TYR A 154 1.13 -9.65 7.75
CA TYR A 154 0.96 -10.43 6.51
C TYR A 154 -0.49 -10.85 6.30
N ARG A 155 -1.14 -11.46 7.30
CA ARG A 155 -2.56 -11.88 7.18
C ARG A 155 -3.48 -10.69 6.91
N HIS A 156 -3.28 -9.59 7.64
CA HIS A 156 -4.08 -8.38 7.48
C HIS A 156 -3.97 -7.79 6.08
N LEU A 157 -2.74 -7.62 5.58
CA LEU A 157 -2.48 -7.11 4.24
C LEU A 157 -2.99 -8.08 3.16
N LYS A 158 -2.85 -9.39 3.35
CA LYS A 158 -3.40 -10.37 2.42
C LYS A 158 -4.93 -10.24 2.29
N THR A 159 -5.64 -10.25 3.41
CA THR A 159 -7.11 -10.10 3.42
C THR A 159 -7.54 -8.77 2.82
N THR A 160 -6.80 -7.68 3.09
CA THR A 160 -7.08 -6.36 2.53
C THR A 160 -6.92 -6.35 1.00
N MET A 161 -5.86 -6.97 0.46
CA MET A 161 -5.66 -7.06 -0.98
C MET A 161 -6.74 -7.91 -1.66
N GLU A 162 -7.08 -9.07 -1.09
CA GLU A 162 -8.12 -9.95 -1.64
C GLU A 162 -9.48 -9.25 -1.69
N ALA A 163 -9.83 -8.50 -0.63
CA ALA A 163 -11.06 -7.69 -0.60
C ALA A 163 -11.01 -6.56 -1.64
N SER A 164 -9.86 -5.89 -1.77
CA SER A 164 -9.64 -4.83 -2.76
C SER A 164 -9.80 -5.32 -4.19
N GLN A 165 -9.14 -6.44 -4.55
CA GLN A 165 -9.25 -7.05 -5.88
C GLN A 165 -10.68 -7.45 -6.19
N LYS A 166 -11.39 -8.04 -5.22
CA LYS A 166 -12.80 -8.40 -5.40
C LYS A 166 -13.67 -7.17 -5.67
N ASN A 167 -13.50 -6.10 -4.89
CA ASN A 167 -14.25 -4.86 -5.05
C ASN A 167 -13.95 -4.18 -6.39
N ALA A 168 -12.68 -4.09 -6.76
CA ALA A 168 -12.26 -3.57 -8.05
C ALA A 168 -12.87 -4.37 -9.20
N ASN A 169 -12.81 -5.71 -9.16
CA ASN A 169 -13.42 -6.54 -10.20
C ASN A 169 -14.94 -6.32 -10.33
N MET A 170 -15.66 -6.12 -9.21
CA MET A 170 -17.09 -5.80 -9.26
C MET A 170 -17.34 -4.43 -9.90
N GLU A 171 -16.62 -3.41 -9.45
CA GLU A 171 -16.71 -2.05 -9.97
C GLU A 171 -16.34 -1.96 -11.45
N GLU A 172 -15.29 -2.68 -11.89
CA GLU A 172 -14.89 -2.77 -13.29
C GLU A 172 -15.99 -3.43 -14.13
N ASN A 173 -16.59 -4.51 -13.65
CA ASN A 173 -17.69 -5.17 -14.35
C ASN A 173 -18.91 -4.24 -14.48
N ASP A 174 -19.25 -3.48 -13.44
CA ASP A 174 -20.33 -2.48 -13.49
C ASP A 174 -20.05 -1.44 -14.58
N LEU A 175 -18.85 -0.85 -14.57
CA LEU A 175 -18.44 0.17 -15.54
C LEU A 175 -18.48 -0.35 -16.98
N ARG A 176 -18.06 -1.60 -17.21
CA ARG A 176 -18.09 -2.24 -18.52
C ARG A 176 -19.51 -2.53 -19.00
N ASN A 177 -20.35 -3.06 -18.11
CA ASN A 177 -21.70 -3.48 -18.46
C ASN A 177 -22.66 -2.31 -18.66
N GLU A 178 -22.53 -1.26 -17.84
CA GLU A 178 -23.45 -0.12 -17.83
C GLU A 178 -23.02 0.98 -18.81
N TYR A 179 -21.71 1.23 -18.94
CA TYR A 179 -21.18 2.34 -19.74
C TYR A 179 -20.37 1.89 -20.97
N GLY A 180 -20.18 0.59 -21.17
CA GLY A 180 -19.42 0.08 -22.31
C GLY A 180 -17.94 0.46 -22.30
N LEU A 181 -17.40 0.90 -21.15
CA LEU A 181 -16.00 1.30 -21.01
C LEU A 181 -15.07 0.12 -21.25
N ASP A 182 -13.97 0.35 -21.97
CA ASP A 182 -12.96 -0.69 -22.16
C ASP A 182 -12.06 -0.83 -20.91
N GLN A 183 -11.42 -1.99 -20.79
CA GLN A 183 -10.57 -2.29 -19.63
C GLN A 183 -9.39 -1.33 -19.50
N ASN A 184 -8.81 -0.91 -20.62
CA ASN A 184 -7.64 -0.04 -20.64
C ASN A 184 -7.99 1.39 -20.17
N MET A 185 -9.17 1.90 -20.53
CA MET A 185 -9.70 3.17 -20.04
C MET A 185 -9.93 3.13 -18.54
N ILE A 186 -10.51 2.04 -18.03
CA ILE A 186 -10.74 1.88 -16.59
C ILE A 186 -9.40 1.84 -15.85
N ASP A 187 -8.41 1.11 -16.37
CA ASP A 187 -7.08 1.03 -15.77
C ASP A 187 -6.37 2.41 -15.80
N GLN A 188 -6.45 3.15 -16.91
CA GLN A 188 -5.90 4.52 -17.02
C GLN A 188 -6.59 5.50 -16.08
N GLY A 189 -7.92 5.44 -15.98
CA GLY A 189 -8.70 6.24 -15.05
C GLY A 189 -8.30 5.96 -13.61
N ARG A 190 -8.06 4.69 -13.25
CA ARG A 190 -7.65 4.30 -11.89
C ARG A 190 -6.26 4.83 -11.54
N ILE A 191 -5.33 4.81 -12.50
CA ILE A 191 -4.00 5.42 -12.36
C ILE A 191 -4.13 6.93 -12.15
N ALA A 192 -4.93 7.61 -12.96
CA ALA A 192 -5.16 9.04 -12.83
C ALA A 192 -5.78 9.38 -11.47
N PHE A 193 -6.88 8.72 -11.08
CA PHE A 193 -7.56 8.89 -9.81
C PHE A 193 -6.63 8.66 -8.61
N THR A 194 -5.84 7.60 -8.65
CA THR A 194 -4.83 7.31 -7.61
C THR A 194 -3.76 8.38 -7.53
N ALA A 195 -3.35 8.96 -8.66
CA ALA A 195 -2.41 10.07 -8.67
C ALA A 195 -3.03 11.28 -7.96
N ILE A 196 -4.32 11.59 -8.18
CA ILE A 196 -5.00 12.72 -7.51
C ILE A 196 -4.93 12.51 -5.99
N MET A 197 -5.28 11.30 -5.54
CA MET A 197 -5.21 10.93 -4.13
C MET A 197 -3.80 11.04 -3.53
N LYS A 198 -2.74 10.85 -4.31
CA LYS A 198 -1.35 10.97 -3.82
C LYS A 198 -0.98 12.42 -3.53
N GLN A 199 -1.54 13.39 -4.24
CA GLN A 199 -1.27 14.80 -4.00
C GLN A 199 -1.78 15.26 -2.63
N ASP A 200 -2.87 14.67 -2.16
CA ASP A 200 -3.48 14.94 -0.85
C ASP A 200 -2.76 14.27 0.34
N GLN A 201 -1.65 13.55 0.11
CA GLN A 201 -0.92 12.86 1.19
C GLN A 201 -0.40 13.80 2.29
N GLN A 202 -0.41 15.11 2.06
CA GLN A 202 -0.11 16.10 3.09
C GLN A 202 -1.13 16.06 4.25
N TYR A 203 -2.37 15.62 3.99
CA TYR A 203 -3.43 15.49 4.99
C TYR A 203 -3.94 14.05 5.05
N TRP A 204 -3.50 13.29 6.05
CA TRP A 204 -4.03 11.97 6.36
C TRP A 204 -5.45 12.05 6.96
N HIS A 205 -6.39 12.65 6.23
CA HIS A 205 -7.77 12.79 6.67
C HIS A 205 -8.49 11.43 6.63
N GLU A 206 -9.49 11.25 7.51
CA GLU A 206 -10.23 9.98 7.63
C GLU A 206 -10.96 9.60 6.31
N SER A 207 -11.39 10.59 5.54
CA SER A 207 -12.05 10.42 4.23
C SER A 207 -11.14 9.72 3.20
N CYS A 208 -9.84 10.04 3.19
CA CYS A 208 -8.87 9.43 2.27
C CYS A 208 -8.69 7.91 2.52
N ARG A 209 -9.05 7.41 3.72
CA ARG A 209 -8.96 5.98 4.04
C ARG A 209 -9.96 5.12 3.25
N GLN A 210 -11.05 5.72 2.78
CA GLN A 210 -12.09 5.00 2.05
C GLN A 210 -11.85 4.93 0.53
N GLY A 211 -10.71 5.45 0.05
CA GLY A 211 -10.46 5.50 -1.40
C GLY A 211 -11.29 6.56 -2.13
N GLN A 212 -11.75 7.58 -1.40
CA GLN A 212 -12.53 8.69 -1.94
C GLN A 212 -11.71 9.99 -1.93
N ILE A 213 -12.04 10.91 -2.82
CA ILE A 213 -11.44 12.24 -2.93
C ILE A 213 -12.50 13.26 -2.49
N THR A 214 -12.18 14.19 -1.60
CA THR A 214 -13.12 15.28 -1.27
C THR A 214 -13.16 16.30 -2.40
N ILE A 215 -14.27 17.02 -2.56
CA ILE A 215 -14.38 18.09 -3.57
C ILE A 215 -13.26 19.12 -3.40
N ASP A 216 -12.99 19.55 -2.16
CA ASP A 216 -11.91 20.51 -1.86
C ASP A 216 -10.55 20.03 -2.37
N THR A 217 -10.17 18.78 -2.06
CA THR A 217 -8.93 18.18 -2.55
C THR A 217 -8.90 18.15 -4.07
N PHE A 218 -10.04 17.79 -4.69
CA PHE A 218 -10.14 17.73 -6.15
C PHE A 218 -9.93 19.11 -6.79
N VAL A 219 -10.49 20.17 -6.21
CA VAL A 219 -10.30 21.56 -6.65
C VAL A 219 -8.85 22.00 -6.43
N ASP A 220 -8.29 21.77 -5.23
CA ASP A 220 -6.95 22.20 -4.84
C ASP A 220 -5.84 21.57 -5.67
N THR A 221 -6.10 20.40 -6.27
CA THR A 221 -5.13 19.78 -7.19
C THR A 221 -4.93 20.57 -8.49
N GLY A 222 -5.83 21.51 -8.82
CA GLY A 222 -5.85 22.22 -10.10
C GLY A 222 -6.24 21.33 -11.28
N ILE A 223 -6.76 20.13 -11.02
CA ILE A 223 -7.22 19.20 -12.06
C ILE A 223 -8.52 19.69 -12.68
N VAL A 224 -9.35 20.40 -11.92
CA VAL A 224 -10.59 21.02 -12.42
C VAL A 224 -10.29 21.89 -13.64
N ASP A 225 -9.27 22.74 -13.58
CA ASP A 225 -8.88 23.59 -14.72
C ASP A 225 -8.53 22.76 -15.97
N ILE A 226 -7.85 21.62 -15.79
CA ILE A 226 -7.50 20.72 -16.88
C ILE A 226 -8.76 20.11 -17.48
N LEU A 227 -9.69 19.66 -16.64
CA LEU A 227 -10.94 19.06 -17.06
C LEU A 227 -11.82 20.07 -17.80
N MET A 228 -12.00 21.27 -17.26
CA MET A 228 -12.79 22.32 -17.90
C MET A 228 -12.19 22.70 -19.27
N ASN A 229 -10.87 22.82 -19.36
CA ASN A 229 -10.19 23.16 -20.62
C ASN A 229 -10.25 22.03 -21.67
N LEU A 230 -10.10 20.76 -21.26
CA LEU A 230 -10.04 19.62 -22.19
C LEU A 230 -11.41 19.08 -22.59
N LEU A 231 -12.38 19.14 -21.67
CA LEU A 231 -13.75 18.64 -21.89
C LEU A 231 -14.72 19.75 -22.29
N HIS A 232 -14.25 21.00 -22.37
CA HIS A 232 -15.05 22.18 -22.69
C HIS A 232 -16.30 22.30 -21.80
N VAL A 233 -16.11 22.10 -20.49
CA VAL A 233 -17.19 22.25 -19.51
C VAL A 233 -17.34 23.71 -19.16
N ASP A 234 -18.55 24.25 -19.32
CA ASP A 234 -18.84 25.67 -19.10
C ASP A 234 -18.81 26.06 -17.61
N SER A 235 -19.19 25.15 -16.70
CA SER A 235 -19.20 25.39 -15.26
C SER A 235 -18.73 24.17 -14.44
N PHE A 236 -18.15 24.42 -13.28
CA PHE A 236 -17.72 23.35 -12.37
C PHE A 236 -18.92 22.68 -11.71
N GLU A 237 -20.00 23.43 -11.49
CA GLU A 237 -21.26 22.94 -10.94
C GLU A 237 -21.88 21.87 -11.84
N ASP A 238 -21.88 22.08 -13.17
CA ASP A 238 -22.35 21.07 -14.13
C ASP A 238 -21.51 19.79 -14.03
N PHE A 239 -20.21 19.94 -13.76
CA PHE A 239 -19.29 18.82 -13.55
C PHE A 239 -19.65 18.01 -12.31
N ILE A 240 -19.89 18.68 -11.19
CA ILE A 240 -20.29 18.07 -9.93
C ILE A 240 -21.65 17.37 -10.06
N GLU A 241 -22.63 18.00 -10.73
CA GLU A 241 -23.95 17.41 -10.96
C GLU A 241 -23.85 16.13 -11.80
N ALA A 242 -23.03 16.14 -12.85
CA ALA A 242 -22.85 14.97 -13.72
C ALA A 242 -22.10 13.80 -13.06
N MET A 243 -21.37 14.03 -11.97
CA MET A 243 -20.72 12.98 -11.19
C MET A 243 -21.66 12.27 -10.21
N ASP A 244 -22.89 12.76 -10.04
CA ASP A 244 -23.84 12.28 -9.04
C ASP A 244 -23.18 12.19 -7.65
N ILE A 245 -22.55 13.30 -7.24
CA ILE A 245 -21.90 13.38 -5.93
C ILE A 245 -22.98 13.34 -4.86
N ASP A 246 -22.78 12.45 -3.90
CA ASP A 246 -23.71 12.27 -2.79
C ASP A 246 -23.60 13.44 -1.79
N GLU A 247 -24.45 13.40 -0.76
CA GLU A 247 -24.40 14.38 0.33
C GLU A 247 -23.08 14.37 1.12
N THR A 248 -22.16 13.44 0.85
CA THR A 248 -20.89 13.33 1.58
C THR A 248 -19.80 14.25 1.04
N GLU A 249 -20.02 14.91 -0.10
CA GLU A 249 -19.03 15.75 -0.78
C GLU A 249 -17.73 14.99 -1.09
N THR A 250 -17.86 13.69 -1.32
CA THR A 250 -16.75 12.81 -1.69
C THR A 250 -16.99 12.12 -3.02
N ILE A 251 -15.90 11.85 -3.73
CA ILE A 251 -15.88 11.28 -5.06
C ILE A 251 -15.23 9.90 -4.97
N SER A 252 -16.03 8.85 -5.20
CA SER A 252 -15.52 7.49 -5.40
C SER A 252 -14.92 7.30 -6.79
N PHE A 253 -14.11 6.24 -6.98
CA PHE A 253 -13.56 5.93 -8.30
C PHE A 253 -14.66 5.69 -9.35
N LYS A 254 -15.72 4.94 -9.01
CA LYS A 254 -16.88 4.74 -9.89
C LYS A 254 -17.52 6.07 -10.32
N GLN A 255 -17.84 6.96 -9.38
CA GLN A 255 -18.40 8.30 -9.68
C GLN A 255 -17.46 9.12 -10.56
N PHE A 256 -16.15 9.08 -10.28
CA PHE A 256 -15.15 9.71 -11.13
C PHE A 256 -15.21 9.19 -12.57
N MET A 257 -15.23 7.88 -12.78
CA MET A 257 -15.32 7.30 -14.11
C MET A 257 -16.64 7.64 -14.83
N ILE A 258 -17.76 7.63 -14.10
CA ILE A 258 -19.08 7.98 -14.63
C ILE A 258 -19.11 9.44 -15.08
N GLY A 259 -18.66 10.37 -14.24
CA GLY A 259 -18.59 11.78 -14.59
C GLY A 259 -17.71 12.02 -15.82
N MET A 260 -16.51 11.44 -15.82
CA MET A 260 -15.58 11.55 -16.95
C MET A 260 -16.19 11.03 -18.26
N HIS A 261 -16.88 9.89 -18.22
CA HIS A 261 -17.57 9.33 -19.38
C HIS A 261 -18.74 10.20 -19.84
N SER A 262 -19.57 10.70 -18.91
CA SER A 262 -20.70 11.58 -19.25
C SER A 262 -20.25 12.84 -19.98
N PHE A 263 -19.12 13.43 -19.59
CA PHE A 263 -18.57 14.59 -20.30
C PHE A 263 -17.95 14.25 -21.65
N SER A 264 -17.26 13.12 -21.77
CA SER A 264 -16.67 12.76 -23.06
C SER A 264 -17.75 12.46 -24.11
N VAL A 265 -18.88 11.86 -23.71
CA VAL A 265 -20.04 11.67 -24.60
C VAL A 265 -20.61 13.01 -25.07
N ARG A 266 -20.84 13.97 -24.16
CA ARG A 266 -21.33 15.32 -24.50
C ARG A 266 -20.38 16.07 -25.43
N ALA A 267 -19.06 15.98 -25.18
CA ALA A 267 -18.05 16.58 -26.05
C ALA A 267 -18.06 15.95 -27.45
N ASP A 268 -18.31 14.65 -27.58
CA ASP A 268 -18.32 13.95 -28.87
C ASP A 268 -19.57 14.23 -29.71
N GLU A 269 -20.71 14.60 -29.09
CA GLU A 269 -21.89 15.10 -29.83
C GLU A 269 -21.56 16.33 -30.68
N SER A 270 -20.61 17.16 -30.24
CA SER A 270 -20.11 18.29 -31.02
C SER A 270 -19.19 17.88 -32.19
N CYS A 271 -18.58 16.69 -32.12
CA CYS A 271 -17.61 16.16 -33.08
C CYS A 271 -18.19 15.06 -34.01
N GLY A 272 -19.46 14.69 -33.83
CA GLY A 272 -20.10 13.64 -34.62
C GLY A 272 -19.75 12.21 -34.19
N GLY A 273 -19.38 11.98 -32.92
CA GLY A 273 -19.34 10.64 -32.32
C GLY A 273 -18.10 9.78 -32.60
N CYS A 274 -16.97 10.37 -33.03
CA CYS A 274 -15.77 9.60 -33.39
C CYS A 274 -14.60 9.68 -32.38
N CYS A 275 -14.72 10.46 -31.30
CA CYS A 275 -13.57 10.83 -30.46
C CYS A 275 -13.69 10.54 -28.95
N THR A 276 -14.77 9.91 -28.46
CA THR A 276 -14.97 9.68 -27.01
C THR A 276 -13.76 8.96 -26.36
N ALA A 277 -13.29 7.88 -26.99
CA ALA A 277 -12.21 7.04 -26.46
C ALA A 277 -10.85 7.75 -26.40
N SER A 278 -10.49 8.45 -27.47
CA SER A 278 -9.23 9.19 -27.57
C SER A 278 -9.21 10.39 -26.62
N THR A 279 -10.36 11.04 -26.43
CA THR A 279 -10.53 12.17 -25.50
C THR A 279 -10.29 11.72 -24.06
N LEU A 280 -10.94 10.65 -23.60
CA LEU A 280 -10.74 10.14 -22.24
C LEU A 280 -9.29 9.73 -21.97
N SER A 281 -8.68 8.98 -22.89
CA SER A 281 -7.29 8.55 -22.73
C SER A 281 -6.32 9.74 -22.66
N LYS A 282 -6.55 10.78 -23.48
CA LYS A 282 -5.77 12.02 -23.43
C LYS A 282 -5.94 12.73 -22.09
N VAL A 283 -7.17 12.85 -21.59
CA VAL A 283 -7.44 13.51 -20.31
C VAL A 283 -6.77 12.77 -19.15
N PHE A 284 -6.91 11.44 -19.07
CA PHE A 284 -6.22 10.67 -18.02
C PHE A 284 -4.70 10.80 -18.08
N THR A 285 -4.14 10.81 -19.30
CA THR A 285 -2.71 11.01 -19.50
C THR A 285 -2.25 12.41 -19.05
N ASP A 286 -3.03 13.45 -19.35
CA ASP A 286 -2.71 14.82 -19.00
C ASP A 286 -2.84 15.07 -17.49
N ILE A 287 -3.87 14.51 -16.84
CA ILE A 287 -4.03 14.48 -15.37
C ILE A 287 -2.79 13.84 -14.74
N TYR A 288 -2.43 12.64 -15.19
CA TYR A 288 -1.28 11.92 -14.64
C TYR A 288 0.02 12.70 -14.81
N ARG A 289 0.26 13.27 -16.00
CA ARG A 289 1.45 14.09 -16.28
C ARG A 289 1.50 15.32 -15.39
N ARG A 290 0.37 16.00 -15.19
CA ARG A 290 0.29 17.18 -14.33
C ARG A 290 0.66 16.81 -12.89
N ILE A 291 0.05 15.78 -12.35
CA ILE A 291 0.29 15.39 -10.96
C ILE A 291 1.74 14.95 -10.76
N GLN A 292 2.32 14.23 -11.71
CA GLN A 292 3.74 13.90 -11.67
C GLN A 292 4.62 15.15 -11.63
N SER A 293 4.29 16.20 -12.39
CA SER A 293 5.04 17.45 -12.36
C SER A 293 4.94 18.18 -11.02
N LEU A 294 3.82 18.03 -10.30
CA LEU A 294 3.61 18.61 -8.97
C LEU A 294 4.27 17.77 -7.86
N SER A 295 4.39 16.45 -8.06
CA SER A 295 4.94 15.54 -7.06
C SER A 295 6.43 15.73 -6.76
N GLY A 296 7.15 16.49 -7.60
CA GLY A 296 8.58 16.79 -7.41
C GLY A 296 8.90 17.58 -6.12
N GLU A 297 7.89 18.17 -5.47
CA GLU A 297 8.09 19.02 -4.29
C GLU A 297 7.50 18.43 -2.98
N SER A 298 6.79 17.29 -3.05
CA SER A 298 5.93 16.80 -1.97
C SER A 298 6.31 15.39 -1.51
N GLY A 299 7.22 15.31 -0.53
CA GLY A 299 7.61 14.05 0.12
C GLY A 299 7.63 14.10 1.65
N LYS A 300 7.16 15.19 2.27
CA LYS A 300 7.08 15.27 3.73
C LYS A 300 5.76 14.66 4.20
N LEU A 301 5.77 13.33 4.38
CA LEU A 301 4.74 12.65 5.17
C LEU A 301 4.52 13.43 6.47
N ALA A 302 3.28 13.88 6.73
CA ALA A 302 2.92 14.72 7.87
C ALA A 302 3.74 14.38 9.12
N ALA A 303 4.75 15.21 9.40
CA ALA A 303 5.86 14.92 10.30
C ALA A 303 5.46 14.91 11.79
N ASN A 304 4.19 15.13 12.10
CA ASN A 304 3.77 15.55 13.44
C ASN A 304 3.54 14.40 14.43
N SER A 305 4.04 13.20 14.17
CA SER A 305 4.07 12.15 15.18
C SER A 305 5.48 11.98 15.72
N LYS A 306 5.62 12.03 17.06
CA LYS A 306 6.86 11.71 17.78
C LYS A 306 7.50 10.39 17.34
N HIS A 307 6.67 9.43 16.90
CA HIS A 307 7.15 8.15 16.39
C HIS A 307 7.73 8.26 14.97
N GLY A 308 7.19 9.12 14.12
CA GLY A 308 7.73 9.42 12.79
C GLY A 308 9.10 10.08 12.88
N GLU A 309 9.24 11.12 13.71
CA GLU A 309 10.53 11.82 13.94
C GLU A 309 11.60 10.86 14.45
N LYS A 310 11.25 10.02 15.45
CA LYS A 310 12.16 9.01 15.99
C LYS A 310 12.58 7.99 14.92
N TYR A 311 11.66 7.62 14.03
CA TYR A 311 11.98 6.70 12.94
C TYR A 311 12.97 7.32 11.95
N GLU A 312 12.78 8.59 11.59
CA GLU A 312 13.71 9.34 10.73
C GLU A 312 15.11 9.47 11.37
N GLU A 313 15.18 9.75 12.68
CA GLU A 313 16.44 9.76 13.43
C GLU A 313 17.18 8.42 13.31
N MET A 314 16.46 7.29 13.40
CA MET A 314 17.05 5.96 13.22
C MET A 314 17.57 5.73 11.81
N VAL A 315 16.84 6.15 10.78
CA VAL A 315 17.25 6.04 9.37
C VAL A 315 18.51 6.89 9.10
N ASN A 316 18.53 8.14 9.55
CA ASN A 316 19.69 9.02 9.43
C ASN A 316 20.91 8.44 10.14
N THR A 317 20.71 7.86 11.34
CA THR A 317 21.79 7.19 12.08
C THR A 317 22.38 6.01 11.29
N PHE A 318 21.56 5.25 10.55
CA PHE A 318 22.07 4.16 9.70
C PHE A 318 22.93 4.69 8.56
N GLN A 319 22.56 5.82 7.95
CA GLN A 319 23.37 6.46 6.90
C GLN A 319 24.74 6.89 7.45
N ASP A 320 24.77 7.55 8.62
CA ASP A 320 26.02 7.94 9.30
C ASP A 320 26.92 6.72 9.63
N TRP A 321 26.29 5.60 10.01
CA TRP A 321 27.00 4.37 10.32
C TRP A 321 27.60 3.70 9.08
N GLU A 322 26.94 3.79 7.94
CA GLU A 322 27.44 3.23 6.69
C GLU A 322 28.80 3.86 6.33
N GLU A 323 28.87 5.19 6.36
CA GLU A 323 30.09 5.96 6.08
C GLU A 323 31.23 5.61 7.05
N THR A 324 30.90 5.32 8.31
CA THR A 324 31.91 5.03 9.33
C THR A 324 32.40 3.57 9.31
N ILE A 325 31.53 2.61 8.97
CA ILE A 325 31.78 1.17 9.22
C ILE A 325 32.14 0.42 7.95
N VAL A 326 31.69 0.88 6.78
CA VAL A 326 31.98 0.25 5.49
C VAL A 326 33.15 1.01 4.85
N PRO A 327 34.41 0.75 5.24
CA PRO A 327 35.53 1.31 4.49
C PRO A 327 35.43 0.86 3.04
N SER A 328 35.84 1.72 2.12
CA SER A 328 35.75 1.51 0.67
C SER A 328 36.36 0.17 0.20
N SER A 329 37.23 -0.45 1.01
CA SER A 329 37.80 -1.78 0.79
C SER A 329 36.79 -2.94 0.90
N PHE A 330 35.68 -2.78 1.61
CA PHE A 330 34.67 -3.83 1.77
C PHE A 330 33.82 -4.03 0.51
N ALA A 331 33.69 -3.00 -0.34
CA ALA A 331 32.96 -3.09 -1.60
C ALA A 331 33.63 -4.05 -2.60
N ASN A 332 34.96 -4.22 -2.51
CA ASN A 332 35.73 -4.95 -3.52
C ASN A 332 36.19 -6.34 -3.05
N THR A 333 36.05 -6.67 -1.77
CA THR A 333 36.70 -7.84 -1.15
C THR A 333 35.72 -8.80 -0.49
N THR A 334 34.54 -9.04 -1.09
CA THR A 334 33.66 -10.12 -0.66
C THR A 334 34.13 -11.47 -1.19
N THR A 335 35.29 -11.93 -0.73
CA THR A 335 35.53 -13.37 -0.77
C THR A 335 34.54 -14.02 0.22
N THR A 336 33.85 -15.06 -0.23
CA THR A 336 32.80 -15.78 0.52
C THR A 336 33.24 -16.21 1.93
N HIS A 337 34.55 -16.33 2.13
CA HIS A 337 35.18 -16.80 3.35
C HIS A 337 35.19 -15.78 4.50
N GLU A 338 35.26 -14.47 4.22
CA GLU A 338 35.19 -13.43 5.27
C GLU A 338 33.76 -13.14 5.71
N ARG A 339 32.79 -13.29 4.79
CA ARG A 339 31.36 -13.17 5.12
C ARG A 339 30.96 -14.14 6.25
N ASN A 340 31.45 -15.38 6.22
CA ASN A 340 31.18 -16.38 7.25
C ASN A 340 31.70 -15.98 8.65
N LYS A 341 32.70 -15.09 8.76
CA LYS A 341 33.20 -14.60 10.05
C LYS A 341 32.39 -13.42 10.59
N SER A 342 31.64 -12.72 9.74
CA SER A 342 31.00 -11.45 10.10
C SER A 342 29.75 -11.59 10.96
N GLY A 343 29.17 -12.81 11.04
CA GLY A 343 28.00 -13.14 11.84
C GLY A 343 26.67 -12.62 11.24
N ARG A 344 25.58 -13.35 11.48
CA ARG A 344 24.24 -13.05 10.91
C ARG A 344 23.77 -11.61 11.14
N MET A 345 24.07 -11.03 12.31
CA MET A 345 23.66 -9.64 12.60
C MET A 345 24.41 -8.58 11.79
N MET A 346 25.59 -8.91 11.24
CA MET A 346 26.25 -8.00 10.29
C MET A 346 25.52 -7.98 8.94
N GLU A 347 24.95 -9.11 8.51
CA GLU A 347 24.11 -9.17 7.32
C GLU A 347 22.85 -8.32 7.50
N VAL A 348 22.26 -8.34 8.71
CA VAL A 348 21.15 -7.45 9.07
C VAL A 348 21.54 -5.98 8.97
N LEU A 349 22.73 -5.61 9.46
CA LEU A 349 23.22 -4.23 9.37
C LEU A 349 23.41 -3.79 7.91
N ILE A 350 24.00 -4.64 7.07
CA ILE A 350 24.21 -4.36 5.65
C ILE A 350 22.88 -4.20 4.92
N GLY A 351 21.92 -5.10 5.15
CA GLY A 351 20.58 -4.96 4.57
C GLY A 351 19.83 -3.73 5.09
N SER A 352 20.11 -3.29 6.32
CA SER A 352 19.54 -2.03 6.86
C SER A 352 20.07 -0.81 6.10
N PHE A 353 21.35 -0.79 5.71
CA PHE A 353 21.90 0.27 4.85
C PHE A 353 21.28 0.28 3.47
N ALA A 354 21.14 -0.90 2.84
CA ALA A 354 20.47 -1.02 1.54
C ALA A 354 19.01 -0.52 1.61
N GLY A 355 18.28 -0.92 2.66
CA GLY A 355 16.91 -0.47 2.88
C GLY A 355 16.79 1.04 3.11
N ALA A 356 17.73 1.64 3.86
CA ALA A 356 17.74 3.08 4.15
C ALA A 356 17.99 3.97 2.91
N LYS A 357 18.49 3.41 1.80
CA LYS A 357 18.67 4.12 0.52
C LYS A 357 17.45 4.08 -0.39
N ASN A 358 16.52 3.17 -0.13
CA ASN A 358 15.32 3.02 -0.95
C ASN A 358 14.14 3.73 -0.27
N GLU A 359 13.73 4.86 -0.82
CA GLU A 359 12.67 5.71 -0.26
C GLU A 359 11.36 4.95 -0.03
N LYS A 360 10.92 4.11 -0.97
CA LYS A 360 9.68 3.34 -0.84
C LYS A 360 9.74 2.35 0.32
N ILE A 361 10.90 1.72 0.55
CA ILE A 361 11.12 0.82 1.70
C ILE A 361 11.06 1.63 3.00
N VAL A 362 11.74 2.78 3.07
CA VAL A 362 11.74 3.68 4.23
C VAL A 362 10.32 4.17 4.57
N LEU A 363 9.56 4.61 3.58
CA LEU A 363 8.18 5.06 3.76
C LEU A 363 7.27 3.94 4.28
N ALA A 364 7.36 2.74 3.70
CA ALA A 364 6.58 1.60 4.16
C ALA A 364 6.93 1.22 5.60
N LEU A 365 8.23 1.14 5.93
CA LEU A 365 8.66 0.83 7.30
C LEU A 365 8.30 1.93 8.30
N LYS A 366 8.28 3.20 7.88
CA LYS A 366 7.79 4.31 8.70
C LYS A 366 6.31 4.14 9.03
N ILE A 367 5.47 3.79 8.05
CA ILE A 367 4.05 3.48 8.26
C ILE A 367 3.91 2.33 9.27
N VAL A 368 4.65 1.25 9.07
CA VAL A 368 4.65 0.10 9.99
C VAL A 368 5.03 0.51 11.41
N TYR A 369 6.08 1.32 11.56
CA TYR A 369 6.57 1.78 12.85
C TYR A 369 5.56 2.68 13.58
N ILE A 370 4.85 3.53 12.84
CA ILE A 370 3.84 4.43 13.38
C ILE A 370 2.57 3.66 13.75
N ASP A 371 2.08 2.75 12.92
CA ASP A 371 0.77 2.13 13.12
C ASP A 371 0.80 0.86 13.97
N TYR A 372 1.88 0.09 13.92
CA TYR A 372 1.93 -1.24 14.54
C TYR A 372 2.88 -1.23 15.75
N SER A 373 2.30 -1.05 16.94
CA SER A 373 3.06 -0.99 18.20
C SER A 373 3.98 -2.19 18.45
N ALA A 374 3.56 -3.41 18.08
CA ALA A 374 4.39 -4.60 18.20
C ALA A 374 5.63 -4.57 17.29
N LEU A 375 5.48 -4.12 16.04
CA LEU A 375 6.59 -3.97 15.09
C LEU A 375 7.48 -2.80 15.49
N ARG A 376 6.92 -1.74 16.07
CA ARG A 376 7.70 -0.63 16.67
C ARG A 376 8.69 -1.11 17.72
N LEU A 377 8.24 -1.95 18.66
CA LEU A 377 9.12 -2.57 19.67
C LEU A 377 10.18 -3.45 19.03
N GLY A 378 9.83 -4.19 17.97
CA GLY A 378 10.77 -4.97 17.16
C GLY A 378 11.85 -4.10 16.51
N GLY A 379 11.46 -2.98 15.90
CA GLY A 379 12.37 -2.01 15.29
C GLY A 379 13.34 -1.39 16.30
N ASP A 380 12.83 -0.96 17.46
CA ASP A 380 13.67 -0.43 18.55
C ASP A 380 14.70 -1.45 19.04
N LEU A 381 14.31 -2.72 19.13
CA LEU A 381 15.20 -3.81 19.52
C LEU A 381 16.30 -4.03 18.47
N VAL A 382 15.93 -4.12 17.19
CA VAL A 382 16.90 -4.29 16.08
C VAL A 382 17.89 -3.13 16.07
N PHE A 383 17.41 -1.89 16.14
CA PHE A 383 18.26 -0.70 16.17
C PHE A 383 19.27 -0.72 17.31
N LYS A 384 18.82 -1.09 18.53
CA LYS A 384 19.70 -1.23 19.70
C LYS A 384 20.76 -2.32 19.52
N LEU A 385 20.43 -3.42 18.86
CA LEU A 385 21.39 -4.49 18.54
C LEU A 385 22.43 -4.00 17.54
N MET A 386 21.99 -3.33 16.47
CA MET A 386 22.87 -2.74 15.46
C MET A 386 23.84 -1.73 16.07
N LYS A 387 23.34 -0.82 16.91
CA LYS A 387 24.16 0.17 17.63
C LYS A 387 25.33 -0.47 18.40
N LYS A 388 25.07 -1.57 19.13
CA LYS A 388 26.11 -2.30 19.87
C LYS A 388 27.16 -2.92 18.96
N ILE A 389 26.76 -3.43 17.79
CA ILE A 389 27.69 -4.00 16.81
C ILE A 389 28.60 -2.91 16.25
N VAL A 390 28.02 -1.76 15.90
CA VAL A 390 28.74 -0.58 15.44
C VAL A 390 29.77 -0.11 16.47
N GLU A 391 29.36 0.07 17.73
CA GLU A 391 30.23 0.52 18.82
C GLU A 391 31.41 -0.43 19.06
N ARG A 392 31.17 -1.75 19.04
CA ARG A 392 32.23 -2.76 19.16
C ARG A 392 33.24 -2.69 18.02
N ARG A 393 32.76 -2.49 16.78
CA ARG A 393 33.64 -2.33 15.62
C ARG A 393 34.45 -1.04 15.69
N LYS A 394 33.82 0.09 16.06
CA LYS A 394 34.52 1.37 16.28
C LYS A 394 35.62 1.22 17.33
N LYS A 395 35.38 0.47 18.41
CA LYS A 395 36.41 0.18 19.42
C LYS A 395 37.57 -0.64 18.85
N LYS A 396 37.28 -1.67 18.05
CA LYS A 396 38.30 -2.53 17.41
C LYS A 396 39.15 -1.78 16.37
N LEU A 397 38.59 -0.77 15.69
CA LEU A 397 39.35 0.05 14.73
C LEU A 397 40.27 1.07 15.42
N ARG A 398 40.02 1.40 16.69
CA ARG A 398 40.85 2.33 17.47
C ARG A 398 41.98 1.64 18.25
N SER A 399 41.88 0.32 18.44
CA SER A 399 42.90 -0.53 19.05
C SER A 399 43.81 -1.11 17.99
#